data_AF-A0A5K1GAN1-F1
#
_entry.id   AF-A0A5K1GAN1-F1
#
_cell.length_a   1.000
_cell.length_b   1.000
_cell.length_c   1.000
_cell.angle_alpha   90.00
_cell.angle_beta   90.00
_cell.angle_gamma   90.00
#
_symmetry.space_group_name_H-M   'P 1'
#
loop_
_entity.id
_entity.type
_entity.pdbx_description
1 polymer ?
#
loop_
_entity_poly.entity_id
_entity_poly.type
_entity_poly.pdbx_seq_one_letter_code
_entity_poly.pdbx_strand_id
1 'polypeptide(L)' 'EFYLDCSSSNQMMVIQIENEYGNVISPYGNAGKAYLNWAAKLALSMNVSVPWIMCQESDAPPPM' A
#
# COMPACT_ATOMS: atom_id res chain seq x y z
N GLU A 1 7.14 -1.26 -5.97
CA GLU A 1 8.16 -1.91 -5.12
C GLU A 1 7.56 -2.16 -3.75
N PHE A 2 7.85 -3.29 -3.10
CA PHE A 2 7.42 -3.56 -1.73
C PHE A 2 8.62 -3.28 -0.81
N TYR A 3 8.48 -2.33 0.12
CA TYR A 3 9.53 -1.99 1.08
C TYR A 3 9.16 -2.51 2.46
N LEU A 4 10.06 -3.27 3.07
CA LEU A 4 9.97 -3.77 4.44
C LEU A 4 10.85 -2.89 5.32
N ASP A 5 10.25 -2.09 6.21
CA ASP A 5 11.01 -1.33 7.20
C ASP A 5 11.18 -2.18 8.48
N CYS A 6 12.43 -2.40 8.88
CA CYS A 6 12.84 -3.20 10.04
C CYS A 6 14.05 -2.54 10.74
N SER A 7 13.81 -1.41 11.37
CA SER A 7 14.64 -0.78 12.41
C SER A 7 14.43 -1.42 13.82
N SER A 8 15.23 -2.44 14.13
CA SER A 8 15.64 -2.89 15.48
C SER A 8 14.61 -3.60 16.39
N SER A 9 15.12 -4.36 17.36
CA SER A 9 14.52 -5.52 18.05
C SER A 9 13.22 -5.34 18.85
N ASN A 10 12.58 -4.17 18.78
CA ASN A 10 11.27 -3.86 19.37
C ASN A 10 10.29 -3.25 18.35
N GLN A 11 10.57 -3.35 17.05
CA GLN A 11 9.79 -2.65 16.05
C GLN A 11 8.55 -3.41 15.57
N MET A 12 7.46 -2.65 15.47
CA MET A 12 6.35 -3.02 14.61
C MET A 12 6.83 -2.99 13.15
N MET A 13 6.86 -4.15 12.52
CA MET A 13 7.03 -4.26 11.08
C MET A 13 5.77 -3.74 10.40
N VAL A 14 5.94 -2.89 9.39
CA VAL A 14 4.86 -2.39 8.52
C VAL A 14 5.26 -2.65 7.08
N ILE A 15 4.34 -3.11 6.25
CA ILE A 15 4.56 -3.28 4.82
C ILE A 15 4.00 -2.05 4.11
N GLN A 16 4.86 -1.31 3.41
CA GLN A 16 4.35 -0.26 2.53
C GLN A 16 4.07 -0.86 1.15
N ILE A 17 2.85 -0.59 0.66
CA ILE A 17 2.37 -0.97 -0.66
C ILE A 17 2.20 0.31 -1.45
N GLU A 18 2.74 0.34 -2.66
CA GLU A 18 2.87 1.58 -3.45
C GLU A 18 3.61 2.71 -2.72
N ASN A 19 4.04 3.71 -3.48
CA ASN A 19 4.61 4.91 -2.91
C ASN A 19 4.19 6.10 -3.73
N GLU A 20 3.44 7.01 -3.13
CA GLU A 20 3.04 8.29 -3.74
C GLU A 20 2.25 8.14 -5.04
N TYR A 21 1.61 7.00 -5.26
CA TYR A 21 0.87 6.73 -6.49
C TYR A 21 -0.31 7.70 -6.69
N GLY A 22 -0.95 8.15 -5.61
CA GLY A 22 -1.99 9.18 -5.65
C GLY A 22 -1.54 10.49 -6.31
N ASN A 23 -0.25 10.84 -6.28
CA ASN A 23 0.28 12.03 -6.95
C ASN A 23 0.36 11.86 -8.48
N VAL A 24 0.41 10.62 -8.96
CA VAL A 24 0.59 10.28 -10.37
C VAL A 24 -0.61 9.58 -10.98
N ILE A 25 -1.70 9.37 -10.24
CA ILE A 25 -2.89 8.64 -10.72
C ILE A 25 -3.66 9.38 -11.83
N SER A 26 -3.63 10.72 -11.82
CA SER A 26 -4.48 11.57 -12.66
C SER A 26 -4.43 11.24 -14.17
N PRO A 27 -3.25 11.06 -14.80
CA PRO A 27 -3.13 10.68 -16.21
C PRO A 27 -3.69 9.29 -16.55
N TYR A 28 -3.80 8.39 -15.57
CA TYR A 28 -4.25 7.01 -15.77
C TYR A 28 -5.76 6.83 -15.61
N GLY A 29 -6.47 7.83 -15.07
CA GLY A 29 -7.93 7.83 -14.92
C GLY A 29 -8.46 6.54 -14.27
N ASN A 30 -9.42 5.88 -14.94
CA ASN A 30 -10.04 4.66 -14.42
C ASN A 30 -9.06 3.48 -14.31
N ALA A 31 -8.03 3.41 -15.16
CA ALA A 31 -7.03 2.36 -15.09
C ALA A 31 -6.15 2.49 -13.84
N GLY A 32 -5.81 3.73 -13.45
CA GLY A 32 -5.08 4.00 -12.21
C GLY A 32 -5.87 3.59 -10.97
N LYS A 33 -7.18 3.88 -10.95
CA LYS A 33 -8.07 3.41 -9.87
C LYS A 33 -8.21 1.89 -9.84
N ALA A 34 -8.25 1.24 -11.00
CA ALA A 34 -8.30 -0.23 -11.06
C ALA A 34 -7.00 -0.87 -10.52
N TYR A 35 -5.85 -0.26 -10.85
CA TYR A 35 -4.56 -0.67 -10.31
C TYR A 35 -4.48 -0.54 -8.78
N LEU A 36 -4.93 0.60 -8.24
CA LEU A 36 -5.02 0.83 -6.79
C LEU A 36 -5.84 -0.23 -6.07
N ASN A 37 -7.03 -0.52 -6.60
CA ASN A 37 -7.89 -1.57 -6.06
C ASN A 37 -7.25 -2.95 -6.14
N TRP A 38 -6.47 -3.22 -7.20
CA TRP A 38 -5.73 -4.47 -7.33
C TRP A 38 -4.58 -4.55 -6.31
N ALA A 39 -3.80 -3.49 -6.13
CA ALA A 39 -2.71 -3.42 -5.16
C ALA A 39 -3.21 -3.61 -3.72
N ALA A 40 -4.34 -2.97 -3.37
CA ALA A 40 -5.02 -3.17 -2.10
C ALA A 40 -5.51 -4.63 -1.91
N LYS A 41 -6.08 -5.25 -2.95
CA LYS A 41 -6.48 -6.67 -2.87
C LYS A 41 -5.29 -7.60 -2.74
N LEU A 42 -4.18 -7.29 -3.41
CA LEU A 42 -2.93 -8.02 -3.28
C LEU A 42 -2.43 -7.97 -1.84
N ALA A 43 -2.45 -6.79 -1.21
CA ALA A 43 -2.15 -6.60 0.22
C ALA A 43 -2.92 -7.56 1.12
N LEU A 44 -4.24 -7.56 0.96
CA LEU A 44 -5.15 -8.39 1.75
C LEU A 44 -4.93 -9.88 1.50
N SER A 45 -4.56 -10.26 0.26
CA SER A 45 -4.30 -11.66 -0.11
C SER A 45 -2.99 -12.22 0.43
N MET A 46 -2.01 -11.36 0.74
CA MET A 46 -0.70 -11.79 1.24
C MET A 46 -0.76 -12.40 2.65
N ASN A 47 -1.89 -12.26 3.36
CA ASN A 47 -2.14 -12.83 4.69
C ASN A 47 -0.97 -12.59 5.67
N VAL A 48 -0.40 -11.40 5.58
CA VAL A 48 0.73 -10.96 6.39
C VAL A 48 0.24 -10.59 7.79
N SER A 49 0.97 -11.01 8.82
CA SER A 49 0.63 -10.72 10.23
C SER A 49 1.06 -9.33 10.68
N VAL A 50 1.44 -8.48 9.74
CA VAL A 50 1.98 -7.14 9.96
C VAL A 50 1.11 -6.14 9.21
N PRO A 51 0.81 -4.98 9.82
CA PRO A 51 -0.02 -3.95 9.17
C PRO A 51 0.64 -3.45 7.88
N TRP A 52 -0.18 -2.97 6.96
CA TRP A 52 0.29 -2.35 5.72
C TRP A 52 -0.25 -0.94 5.54
N ILE A 53 0.47 -0.12 4.78
CA ILE A 53 0.10 1.27 4.49
C ILE A 53 0.28 1.58 3.00
N MET A 54 -0.48 2.56 2.50
CA MET A 54 -0.27 3.20 1.20
C MET A 54 -0.02 4.70 1.43
N CYS A 55 1.14 5.19 1.01
CA CYS A 55 1.55 6.58 1.26
C CYS A 55 0.96 7.55 0.20
N GLN A 56 0.44 8.70 0.65
CA GLN A 56 -0.15 9.75 -0.21
C GLN A 56 -1.28 9.23 -1.11
N GLU A 57 -2.10 8.33 -0.57
CA GLU A 57 -3.22 7.73 -1.28
C GLU A 57 -4.52 7.98 -0.52
N SER A 58 -5.36 8.89 -1.03
CA SER A 58 -6.62 9.27 -0.36
C SER A 58 -7.70 8.19 -0.44
N ASP A 59 -7.63 7.33 -1.46
CA ASP A 59 -8.58 6.25 -1.71
C ASP A 59 -8.06 4.90 -1.15
N ALA A 60 -7.04 4.93 -0.28
CA ALA A 60 -6.53 3.72 0.36
C ALA A 60 -7.59 3.12 1.31
N PRO A 61 -7.83 1.80 1.26
CA PRO A 61 -8.64 1.14 2.27
C PRO A 61 -8.01 1.31 3.66
N PRO A 62 -8.82 1.36 4.74
CA PRO A 62 -8.30 1.48 6.09
C PRO A 62 -7.34 0.31 6.40
N PRO A 63 -6.20 0.59 7.05
CA PRO A 63 -5.29 -0.45 7.50
C PRO A 63 -6.03 -1.35 8.51
N MET A 64 -5.83 -2.67 8.38
CA MET A 64 -6.27 -3.66 9.38
C MET A 64 -5.26 -3.78 10.51
#